data_AF-A0A9P9XVT4-F1
#
_entry.id   AF-A0A9P9XVT4-F1
#
_cell.length_a   1.000
_cell.length_b   1.000
_cell.length_c   1.000
_cell.angle_alpha   90.00
_cell.angle_beta   90.00
_cell.angle_gamma   90.00
#
_symmetry.space_group_name_H-M   'P 1'
#
loop_
_entity.id
_entity.type
_entity.pdbx_description
1 polymer ?
#
loop_
_entity_poly.entity_id
_entity_poly.type
_entity_poly.pdbx_seq_one_letter_code
_entity_poly.pdbx_strand_id
1 'polypeptide(L)'
;MSNEVVQGFSVLNRCLLYTSLVLSPAHFLSGWSSHGTTNLGFLAYNWYNQFVWYSAIQDRQLRALSLLPVHFNMIYAFTYLGGTAAGNLPAGVLLSLGSAGVMVFNTVAAWIAWKDCQPAGFGEYEFFFFGWRTLSPGWHKFTLVWQIFDTLLICSCVILAFKIPLYMQYIRDDHSEHRPNSLRAGLKAISNYKYLAIPCSVLMLVFVWPLILWVELLIRRNHVTSPTDWVSVWLFVAQVGLLVIPSFGGYLLHEPLGFLHRE
;
A
#
# COMPACT_ATOMS: atom_id res chain seq x y z
N MET A 1 12.72 1.84 -30.71
CA MET A 1 13.24 2.99 -29.94
C MET A 1 12.82 2.79 -28.49
N SER A 2 13.75 2.84 -27.53
CA SER A 2 13.42 2.78 -26.11
C SER A 2 12.74 4.08 -25.71
N ASN A 3 11.54 3.98 -25.15
CA ASN A 3 10.81 5.13 -24.64
C ASN A 3 11.28 5.35 -23.20
N GLU A 4 12.24 6.23 -23.01
CA GLU A 4 12.64 6.64 -21.65
C GLU A 4 11.47 7.34 -20.96
N VAL A 5 11.14 6.83 -19.77
CA VAL A 5 10.11 7.33 -18.88
C VAL A 5 10.77 7.72 -17.54
N VAL A 6 10.06 8.54 -16.75
CA VAL A 6 10.42 8.97 -15.39
C VAL A 6 11.06 7.87 -14.56
N GLN A 7 11.99 8.26 -13.69
CA GLN A 7 12.66 7.40 -12.71
C GLN A 7 11.64 6.64 -11.84
N GLY A 8 12.03 5.47 -11.34
CA GLY A 8 11.17 4.70 -10.42
C GLY A 8 10.34 3.59 -11.07
N PHE A 9 10.52 3.37 -12.38
CA PHE A 9 9.98 2.21 -13.10
C PHE A 9 11.07 1.24 -13.53
N SER A 10 12.29 1.36 -13.01
CA SER A 10 13.34 0.37 -13.22
C SER A 10 12.91 -1.02 -12.72
N VAL A 11 13.57 -2.08 -13.20
CA VAL A 11 13.30 -3.46 -12.74
C VAL A 11 13.39 -3.54 -11.21
N LEU A 12 14.41 -2.90 -10.62
CA LEU A 12 14.58 -2.88 -9.17
C LEU A 12 13.38 -2.20 -8.47
N ASN A 13 13.00 -0.99 -8.89
CA ASN A 13 11.89 -0.27 -8.24
C ASN A 13 10.56 -1.05 -8.34
N ARG A 14 10.31 -1.73 -9.48
CA ARG A 14 9.13 -2.58 -9.62
C ARG A 14 9.16 -3.80 -8.71
N CYS A 15 10.31 -4.46 -8.59
CA CYS A 15 10.48 -5.55 -7.63
C CYS A 15 10.22 -5.08 -6.19
N LEU A 16 10.71 -3.89 -5.81
CA LEU A 16 10.46 -3.32 -4.48
C LEU A 16 8.98 -3.00 -4.28
N LEU A 17 8.32 -2.44 -5.29
CA LEU A 17 6.89 -2.17 -5.28
C LEU A 17 6.09 -3.46 -5.06
N TYR A 18 6.32 -4.49 -5.88
CA TYR A 18 5.63 -5.78 -5.75
C TYR A 18 5.89 -6.42 -4.39
N THR A 19 7.13 -6.35 -3.90
CA THR A 19 7.49 -6.88 -2.58
C THR A 19 6.73 -6.15 -1.47
N SER A 20 6.66 -4.80 -1.53
CA SER A 20 5.90 -4.01 -0.56
C SER A 20 4.41 -4.37 -0.56
N LEU A 21 3.83 -4.64 -1.74
CA LEU A 21 2.44 -5.08 -1.87
C LEU A 21 2.20 -6.44 -1.20
N VAL A 22 3.05 -7.41 -1.53
CA VAL A 22 2.98 -8.78 -1.00
C VAL A 22 3.16 -8.80 0.52
N LEU A 23 4.04 -7.95 1.06
CA LEU A 23 4.34 -7.88 2.49
C LEU A 23 3.36 -7.01 3.29
N SER A 24 2.39 -6.34 2.67
CA SER A 24 1.42 -5.51 3.38
C SER A 24 0.65 -6.20 4.51
N PRO A 25 0.29 -7.50 4.43
CA PRO A 25 -0.31 -8.21 5.57
C PRO A 25 0.68 -8.41 6.72
N ALA A 26 1.96 -8.60 6.43
CA ALA A 26 3.00 -8.70 7.45
C ALA A 26 3.17 -7.34 8.17
N HIS A 27 3.13 -6.23 7.42
CA HIS A 27 3.11 -4.88 8.00
C HIS A 27 1.90 -4.67 8.93
N PHE A 28 0.71 -5.07 8.48
CA PHE A 28 -0.50 -5.00 9.30
C PHE A 28 -0.35 -5.75 10.63
N LEU A 29 0.07 -7.00 10.57
CA LEU A 29 0.24 -7.83 11.77
C LEU A 29 1.34 -7.31 12.70
N SER A 30 2.41 -6.73 12.14
CA SER A 30 3.46 -6.09 12.94
C SER A 30 2.98 -4.87 13.71
N GLY A 31 2.01 -4.12 13.16
CA GLY A 31 1.43 -2.94 13.79
C GLY A 31 0.42 -3.27 14.90
N TRP A 32 -0.26 -4.42 14.81
CA TRP A 32 -1.41 -4.79 15.66
C TRP A 32 -1.15 -4.68 17.17
N SER A 33 0.03 -5.07 17.64
CA SER A 33 0.41 -5.03 19.06
C SER A 33 1.59 -4.11 19.35
N SER A 34 2.09 -3.39 18.34
CA SER A 34 3.27 -2.56 18.46
C SER A 34 2.91 -1.13 18.89
N HIS A 35 3.55 -0.66 19.96
CA HIS A 35 3.57 0.75 20.32
C HIS A 35 4.58 1.56 19.48
N GLY A 36 5.40 0.88 18.66
CA GLY A 36 6.44 1.48 17.85
C GLY A 36 5.95 2.01 16.51
N THR A 37 6.83 2.71 15.81
CA THR A 37 6.61 3.37 14.51
C THR A 37 6.73 2.44 13.30
N THR A 38 6.48 1.13 13.47
CA THR A 38 6.79 0.10 12.45
C THR A 38 6.10 0.35 11.12
N ASN A 39 4.89 0.93 11.14
CA ASN A 39 4.14 1.28 9.93
C ASN A 39 4.45 2.68 9.35
N LEU A 40 5.26 3.52 10.02
CA LEU A 40 5.67 4.82 9.46
C LEU A 40 6.59 4.67 8.25
N GLY A 41 7.50 3.69 8.26
CA GLY A 41 8.37 3.41 7.11
C GLY A 41 7.56 2.98 5.88
N PHE A 42 6.59 2.09 6.09
CA PHE A 42 5.64 1.67 5.07
C PHE A 42 4.84 2.88 4.53
N LEU A 43 4.32 3.73 5.41
CA LEU A 43 3.59 4.92 5.02
C LEU A 43 4.45 5.90 4.21
N ALA A 44 5.69 6.16 4.64
CA ALA A 44 6.63 7.05 3.97
C ALA A 44 7.01 6.55 2.57
N TYR A 45 7.33 5.25 2.44
CA TYR A 45 7.60 4.62 1.15
C TYR A 45 6.42 4.80 0.18
N ASN A 46 5.19 4.54 0.63
CA ASN A 46 4.01 4.65 -0.23
C ASN A 46 3.70 6.10 -0.61
N TRP A 47 3.83 7.07 0.30
CA TRP A 47 3.68 8.48 -0.02
C TRP A 47 4.69 8.94 -1.07
N TYR A 48 5.96 8.56 -0.91
CA TYR A 48 7.00 8.94 -1.85
C TYR A 48 6.75 8.36 -3.24
N ASN A 49 6.45 7.07 -3.34
CA ASN A 49 6.11 6.47 -4.63
C ASN A 49 4.88 7.15 -5.25
N GLN A 50 3.84 7.44 -4.45
CA GLN A 50 2.66 8.13 -4.95
C GLN A 50 2.98 9.53 -5.49
N PHE A 51 3.90 10.25 -4.84
CA PHE A 51 4.37 11.54 -5.28
C PHE A 51 5.16 11.47 -6.60
N VAL A 52 6.10 10.51 -6.72
CA VAL A 52 6.85 10.30 -7.97
C VAL A 52 5.90 10.00 -9.13
N TRP A 53 4.90 9.14 -8.91
CA TRP A 53 3.87 8.84 -9.88
C TRP A 53 3.05 10.07 -10.27
N TYR A 54 2.62 10.85 -9.29
CA TYR A 54 1.86 12.08 -9.53
C TYR A 54 2.66 13.11 -10.33
N SER A 55 3.94 13.32 -10.00
CA SER A 55 4.82 14.19 -10.77
C SER A 55 4.92 13.73 -12.23
N ALA A 56 5.11 12.42 -12.45
CA ALA A 56 5.17 11.85 -13.78
C ALA A 56 3.85 12.03 -14.59
N ILE A 57 2.70 12.06 -13.92
CA ILE A 57 1.40 12.37 -14.53
C ILE A 57 1.34 13.84 -14.93
N GLN A 58 1.68 14.75 -14.02
CA GLN A 58 1.66 16.20 -14.26
C GLN A 58 2.55 16.58 -15.43
N ASP A 59 3.74 15.97 -15.51
CA ASP A 59 4.70 16.21 -16.57
C ASP A 59 4.35 15.46 -17.88
N ARG A 60 3.26 14.68 -17.90
CA ARG A 60 2.81 13.83 -19.02
C ARG A 60 3.86 12.82 -19.50
N GLN A 61 4.70 12.35 -18.58
CA GLN A 61 5.83 11.48 -18.90
C GLN A 61 5.50 9.98 -18.76
N LEU A 62 4.35 9.61 -18.17
CA LEU A 62 3.95 8.21 -18.01
C LEU A 62 3.76 7.45 -19.33
N ARG A 63 3.33 8.13 -20.40
CA ARG A 63 2.99 7.49 -21.69
C ARG A 63 2.04 6.29 -21.47
N ALA A 64 2.37 5.11 -22.01
CA ALA A 64 1.60 3.88 -21.85
C ALA A 64 1.38 3.46 -20.39
N LEU A 65 2.25 3.89 -19.45
CA LEU A 65 2.07 3.62 -18.03
C LEU A 65 0.84 4.35 -17.46
N SER A 66 0.23 5.31 -18.17
CA SER A 66 -1.03 5.96 -17.77
C SER A 66 -2.23 5.01 -17.71
N LEU A 67 -2.08 3.77 -18.22
CA LEU A 67 -3.05 2.69 -18.08
C LEU A 67 -2.95 1.94 -16.75
N LEU A 68 -1.85 2.11 -16.01
CA LEU A 68 -1.62 1.39 -14.76
C LEU A 68 -2.32 2.00 -13.52
N PRO A 69 -2.45 3.34 -13.36
CA PRO A 69 -3.03 3.93 -12.16
C PRO A 69 -4.42 3.40 -11.76
N VAL A 70 -5.28 3.09 -12.74
CA VAL A 70 -6.60 2.48 -12.46
C VAL A 70 -6.42 1.11 -11.78
N HIS A 71 -5.54 0.26 -12.31
CA HIS A 71 -5.25 -1.06 -11.75
C HIS A 71 -4.61 -0.97 -10.35
N PHE A 72 -3.76 0.03 -10.15
CA PHE A 72 -3.11 0.27 -8.87
C PHE A 72 -4.09 0.74 -7.79
N ASN A 73 -5.10 1.56 -8.12
CA ASN A 73 -6.09 2.01 -7.13
C ASN A 73 -6.79 0.86 -6.41
N MET A 74 -7.26 -0.14 -7.14
CA MET A 74 -7.92 -1.30 -6.56
C MET A 74 -7.03 -2.04 -5.55
N ILE A 75 -5.78 -2.30 -5.91
CA ILE A 75 -4.87 -3.13 -5.11
C ILE A 75 -4.20 -2.35 -3.99
N TYR A 76 -3.86 -1.08 -4.24
CA TYR A 76 -3.28 -0.20 -3.24
C TYR A 76 -4.29 0.13 -2.15
N ALA A 77 -5.60 0.15 -2.43
CA ALA A 77 -6.61 0.33 -1.39
C ALA A 77 -6.47 -0.73 -0.27
N PHE A 78 -6.32 -2.01 -0.62
CA PHE A 78 -6.09 -3.08 0.36
C PHE A 78 -4.72 -2.99 1.02
N THR A 79 -3.69 -2.65 0.23
CA THR A 79 -2.32 -2.57 0.72
C THR A 79 -2.16 -1.44 1.74
N TYR A 80 -2.75 -0.28 1.48
CA TYR A 80 -2.70 0.88 2.37
C TYR A 80 -3.48 0.65 3.66
N LEU A 81 -4.51 -0.21 3.67
CA LEU A 81 -5.12 -0.67 4.93
C LEU A 81 -4.11 -1.39 5.82
N GLY A 82 -3.14 -2.10 5.21
CA GLY A 82 -2.04 -2.75 5.92
C GLY A 82 -1.22 -1.79 6.79
N GLY A 83 -1.12 -0.53 6.38
CA GLY A 83 -0.38 0.51 7.11
C GLY A 83 -1.11 1.13 8.30
N THR A 84 -2.40 0.81 8.51
CA THR A 84 -3.24 1.48 9.52
C THR A 84 -3.17 0.85 10.92
N ALA A 85 -2.62 -0.36 11.03
CA ALA A 85 -2.52 -1.09 12.29
C ALA A 85 -1.55 -0.40 13.26
N ALA A 86 -1.98 -0.19 14.50
CA ALA A 86 -1.16 0.35 15.58
C ALA A 86 -1.64 -0.14 16.94
N GLY A 87 -0.70 -0.34 17.87
CA GLY A 87 -1.01 -0.71 19.25
C GLY A 87 -1.48 0.46 20.12
N ASN A 88 -1.51 1.70 19.62
CA ASN A 88 -2.04 2.86 20.37
C ASN A 88 -2.82 3.82 19.47
N LEU A 89 -3.82 4.49 20.07
CA LEU A 89 -4.75 5.35 19.34
C LEU A 89 -4.09 6.55 18.63
N PRO A 90 -3.14 7.31 19.24
CA PRO A 90 -2.48 8.41 18.53
C PRO A 90 -1.75 7.97 17.26
N ALA A 91 -0.98 6.88 17.33
CA ALA A 91 -0.32 6.31 16.16
C ALA A 91 -1.34 5.76 15.14
N GLY A 92 -2.41 5.13 15.61
CA GLY A 92 -3.52 4.66 14.77
C GLY A 92 -4.14 5.80 13.97
N VAL A 93 -4.49 6.92 14.61
CA VAL A 93 -5.06 8.10 13.93
C VAL A 93 -4.10 8.67 12.90
N LEU A 94 -2.82 8.82 13.24
CA LEU A 94 -1.80 9.34 12.30
C LEU A 94 -1.66 8.43 11.09
N LEU A 95 -1.58 7.11 11.30
CA LEU A 95 -1.44 6.13 10.23
C LEU A 95 -2.70 6.02 9.37
N SER A 96 -3.89 6.14 9.95
CA SER A 96 -5.16 6.23 9.22
C SER A 96 -5.22 7.47 8.34
N LEU A 97 -4.88 8.64 8.89
CA LEU A 97 -4.84 9.90 8.12
C LEU A 97 -3.83 9.81 6.97
N GLY A 98 -2.64 9.30 7.26
CA GLY A 98 -1.61 9.09 6.25
C GLY A 98 -2.08 8.16 5.14
N SER A 99 -2.60 6.97 5.50
CA SER A 99 -3.03 5.96 4.54
C SER A 99 -4.24 6.43 3.72
N ALA A 100 -5.21 7.08 4.36
CA ALA A 100 -6.34 7.71 3.67
C ALA A 100 -5.86 8.79 2.69
N GLY A 101 -4.88 9.60 3.09
CA GLY A 101 -4.25 10.59 2.21
C GLY A 101 -3.62 9.95 0.98
N VAL A 102 -2.85 8.86 1.12
CA VAL A 102 -2.26 8.15 -0.04
C VAL A 102 -3.36 7.55 -0.93
N MET A 103 -4.41 6.95 -0.36
CA MET A 103 -5.54 6.40 -1.12
C MET A 103 -6.23 7.48 -1.97
N VAL A 104 -6.55 8.63 -1.35
CA VAL A 104 -7.16 9.77 -2.06
C VAL A 104 -6.23 10.30 -3.13
N PHE A 105 -4.94 10.46 -2.80
CA PHE A 105 -3.96 10.98 -3.75
C PHE A 105 -3.77 10.06 -4.96
N ASN A 106 -3.79 8.73 -4.75
CA ASN A 106 -3.77 7.76 -5.84
C ASN A 106 -5.03 7.82 -6.72
N THR A 107 -6.18 8.03 -6.10
CA THR A 107 -7.45 8.22 -6.83
C THR A 107 -7.37 9.44 -7.74
N VAL A 108 -6.91 10.57 -7.20
CA VAL A 108 -6.74 11.81 -7.96
C VAL A 108 -5.73 11.62 -9.09
N ALA A 109 -4.58 11.02 -8.80
CA ALA A 109 -3.55 10.70 -9.78
C ALA A 109 -4.11 9.87 -10.95
N ALA A 110 -4.89 8.84 -10.65
CA ALA A 110 -5.49 8.01 -11.70
C ALA A 110 -6.55 8.75 -12.53
N TRP A 111 -7.36 9.62 -11.93
CA TRP A 111 -8.31 10.46 -12.67
C TRP A 111 -7.60 11.42 -13.63
N ILE A 112 -6.48 12.02 -13.20
CA ILE A 112 -5.67 12.90 -14.05
C ILE A 112 -4.99 12.07 -15.15
N ALA A 113 -4.42 10.91 -14.83
CA ALA A 113 -3.82 10.02 -15.82
C ALA A 113 -4.85 9.57 -16.88
N TRP A 114 -6.06 9.22 -16.44
CA TRP A 114 -7.17 8.89 -17.33
C TRP A 114 -7.51 10.07 -18.22
N LYS A 115 -7.80 11.24 -17.66
CA LYS A 115 -8.27 12.40 -18.42
C LYS A 115 -7.20 12.98 -19.36
N ASP A 116 -5.99 13.16 -18.86
CA ASP A 116 -4.99 14.03 -19.49
C ASP A 116 -3.85 13.24 -20.17
N CYS A 117 -3.62 11.97 -19.80
CA CYS A 117 -2.52 11.16 -20.37
C CYS A 117 -3.00 10.05 -21.31
N GLN A 118 -4.12 9.38 -21.03
CA GLN A 118 -4.59 8.27 -21.88
C GLN A 118 -5.03 8.69 -23.29
N PRO A 119 -5.72 9.83 -23.52
CA PRO A 119 -6.15 10.21 -24.87
C PRO A 119 -5.00 10.38 -25.87
N ALA A 120 -3.82 10.75 -25.38
CA ALA A 120 -2.62 10.89 -26.21
C ALA A 120 -2.12 9.54 -26.77
N GLY A 121 -2.55 8.41 -26.21
CA GLY A 121 -2.14 7.07 -26.61
C GLY A 121 -3.16 6.30 -27.44
N PHE A 122 -4.21 6.95 -27.94
CA PHE A 122 -5.23 6.28 -28.74
C PHE A 122 -4.66 5.74 -30.05
N GLY A 123 -4.84 4.44 -30.27
CA GLY A 123 -4.26 3.73 -31.41
C GLY A 123 -2.79 3.34 -31.24
N GLU A 124 -2.14 3.77 -30.16
CA GLU A 124 -0.70 3.54 -29.94
C GLU A 124 -0.41 2.67 -28.71
N TYR A 125 -1.06 2.93 -27.58
CA TYR A 125 -0.73 2.23 -26.34
C TYR A 125 -1.31 0.82 -26.36
N GLU A 126 -0.42 -0.17 -26.29
CA GLU A 126 -0.80 -1.57 -26.22
C GLU A 126 -0.85 -2.04 -24.77
N PHE A 127 -1.89 -2.78 -24.41
CA PHE A 127 -2.04 -3.37 -23.07
C PHE A 127 -2.67 -4.76 -23.16
N PHE A 128 -2.52 -5.51 -22.08
CA PHE A 128 -3.04 -6.87 -21.99
C PHE A 128 -4.30 -6.89 -21.13
N PHE A 129 -5.44 -7.24 -21.73
CA PHE A 129 -6.70 -7.46 -21.02
C PHE A 129 -7.45 -8.61 -21.68
N PHE A 130 -7.23 -9.83 -21.16
CA PHE A 130 -7.65 -11.09 -21.78
C PHE A 130 -7.26 -11.19 -23.26
N GLY A 131 -5.99 -10.85 -23.54
CA GLY A 131 -5.44 -10.71 -24.89
C GLY A 131 -4.88 -9.31 -25.13
N TRP A 132 -4.11 -9.17 -26.20
CA TRP A 132 -3.56 -7.88 -26.59
C TRP A 132 -4.64 -6.97 -27.14
N ARG A 133 -4.63 -5.73 -26.66
CA ARG A 133 -5.55 -4.67 -27.03
C ARG A 133 -4.76 -3.39 -27.25
N THR A 134 -5.28 -2.55 -28.12
CA THR A 134 -4.79 -1.20 -28.33
C THR A 134 -5.78 -0.24 -27.70
N LEU A 135 -5.26 0.78 -27.02
CA LEU A 135 -6.09 1.79 -26.38
C LEU A 135 -6.92 2.51 -27.43
N SER A 136 -8.24 2.41 -27.29
CA SER A 136 -9.22 3.07 -28.15
C SER A 136 -10.15 3.93 -27.30
N PRO A 137 -10.94 4.83 -27.90
CA PRO A 137 -11.96 5.58 -27.17
C PRO A 137 -12.95 4.68 -26.40
N GLY A 138 -13.20 3.45 -26.90
CA GLY A 138 -14.02 2.46 -26.20
C GLY A 138 -13.35 1.93 -24.94
N TRP A 139 -12.07 1.56 -25.02
CA TRP A 139 -11.28 1.12 -23.85
C TRP A 139 -11.06 2.23 -22.82
N HIS A 140 -10.95 3.47 -23.29
CA HIS A 140 -10.88 4.63 -22.42
C HIS A 140 -12.17 4.83 -21.62
N LYS A 141 -13.35 4.60 -22.22
CA LYS A 141 -14.65 4.57 -21.51
C LYS A 141 -14.78 3.37 -20.58
N PHE A 142 -14.25 2.20 -20.94
CA PHE A 142 -14.20 1.07 -20.02
C PHE A 142 -13.38 1.41 -18.77
N THR A 143 -12.22 2.05 -18.96
CA THR A 143 -11.36 2.51 -17.87
C THR A 143 -12.05 3.56 -17.00
N LEU A 144 -12.91 4.42 -17.58
CA LEU A 144 -13.75 5.35 -16.82
C LEU A 144 -14.67 4.63 -15.84
N VAL A 145 -15.41 3.61 -16.31
CA VAL A 145 -16.34 2.85 -15.47
C VAL A 145 -15.58 2.14 -14.34
N TRP A 146 -14.43 1.56 -14.65
CA TRP A 146 -13.56 0.96 -13.64
C TRP A 146 -13.11 2.02 -12.62
N GLN A 147 -12.61 3.17 -13.06
CA GLN A 147 -12.13 4.22 -12.15
C GLN A 147 -13.25 4.75 -11.23
N ILE A 148 -14.50 4.77 -11.68
CA ILE A 148 -15.67 5.06 -10.82
C ILE A 148 -15.81 3.99 -9.74
N PHE A 149 -15.77 2.70 -10.10
CA PHE A 149 -15.80 1.60 -9.13
C PHE A 149 -14.65 1.70 -8.11
N ASP A 150 -13.44 1.95 -8.57
CA ASP A 150 -12.27 2.11 -7.69
C ASP A 150 -12.42 3.29 -6.73
N THR A 151 -13.02 4.39 -7.20
CA THR A 151 -13.29 5.56 -6.34
C THR A 151 -14.26 5.19 -5.21
N LEU A 152 -15.32 4.42 -5.50
CA LEU A 152 -16.27 3.94 -4.49
C LEU A 152 -15.63 2.95 -3.51
N LEU A 153 -14.78 2.05 -4.02
CA LEU A 153 -14.01 1.14 -3.20
C LEU A 153 -13.08 1.90 -2.24
N ILE A 154 -12.36 2.91 -2.76
CA ILE A 154 -11.45 3.74 -1.97
C ILE A 154 -12.21 4.51 -0.88
N CYS A 155 -13.38 5.08 -1.18
CA CYS A 155 -14.23 5.69 -0.14
C CYS A 155 -14.55 4.69 1.00
N SER A 156 -14.83 3.44 0.66
CA SER A 156 -15.08 2.37 1.64
C SER A 156 -13.82 2.04 2.45
N CYS A 157 -12.67 1.92 1.78
CA CYS A 157 -11.38 1.66 2.43
C CYS A 157 -10.93 2.82 3.33
N VAL A 158 -11.20 4.08 2.98
CA VAL A 158 -10.93 5.22 3.87
C VAL A 158 -11.73 5.10 5.16
N ILE A 159 -13.02 4.73 5.10
CA ILE A 159 -13.82 4.50 6.31
C ILE A 159 -13.22 3.36 7.14
N LEU A 160 -12.81 2.26 6.49
CA LEU A 160 -12.18 1.13 7.17
C LEU A 160 -10.84 1.52 7.81
N ALA A 161 -10.05 2.37 7.17
CA ALA A 161 -8.77 2.84 7.66
C ALA A 161 -8.88 3.50 9.05
N PHE A 162 -9.99 4.20 9.32
CA PHE A 162 -10.26 4.76 10.65
C PHE A 162 -10.91 3.76 11.61
N LYS A 163 -11.78 2.86 11.12
CA LYS A 163 -12.44 1.85 11.96
C LYS A 163 -11.46 0.82 12.53
N ILE A 164 -10.45 0.44 11.77
CA ILE A 164 -9.46 -0.58 12.16
C ILE A 164 -8.77 -0.23 13.49
N PRO A 165 -8.07 0.90 13.65
CA PRO A 165 -7.38 1.21 14.90
C PRO A 165 -8.35 1.45 16.07
N LEU A 166 -9.54 2.00 15.81
CA LEU A 166 -10.58 2.14 16.83
C LEU A 166 -11.06 0.78 17.35
N TYR A 167 -11.25 -0.18 16.44
CA TYR A 167 -11.65 -1.54 16.80
C TYR A 167 -10.53 -2.29 17.52
N MET A 168 -9.27 -2.12 17.10
CA MET A 168 -8.11 -2.66 17.81
C MET A 168 -8.02 -2.13 19.25
N GLN A 169 -8.23 -0.82 19.44
CA GLN A 169 -8.25 -0.20 20.77
C GLN A 169 -9.42 -0.72 21.62
N TYR A 170 -10.63 -0.78 21.04
CA TYR A 170 -11.81 -1.32 21.73
C TYR A 170 -11.58 -2.76 22.20
N ILE A 171 -11.05 -3.65 21.34
CA ILE A 171 -10.71 -5.03 21.73
C ILE A 171 -9.70 -5.05 22.88
N ARG A 172 -8.69 -4.18 22.84
CA ARG A 172 -7.66 -4.10 23.87
C ARG A 172 -8.23 -3.69 25.22
N ASP A 173 -9.11 -2.69 25.23
CA ASP A 173 -9.76 -2.19 26.44
C ASP A 173 -10.77 -3.24 26.98
N ASP A 174 -11.56 -3.90 26.12
CA ASP A 174 -12.51 -4.97 26.50
C ASP A 174 -11.79 -6.25 27.00
N HIS A 175 -10.55 -6.50 26.58
CA HIS A 175 -9.74 -7.58 27.15
C HIS A 175 -9.40 -7.38 28.63
N SER A 176 -9.52 -6.15 29.15
CA SER A 176 -9.32 -5.82 30.57
C SER A 176 -10.56 -6.08 31.44
N GLU A 177 -11.77 -6.18 30.87
CA GLU A 177 -13.01 -6.44 31.61
C GLU A 177 -13.96 -7.45 30.91
N HIS A 178 -14.00 -8.69 31.40
CA HIS A 178 -15.17 -9.60 31.39
C HIS A 178 -16.01 -9.81 30.10
N ARG A 179 -15.58 -10.67 29.13
CA ARG A 179 -16.48 -11.26 28.09
C ARG A 179 -16.07 -12.65 27.53
N PRO A 180 -17.01 -13.41 26.89
CA PRO A 180 -17.04 -14.88 26.85
C PRO A 180 -16.02 -15.54 25.87
N ASN A 181 -15.68 -16.79 26.20
CA ASN A 181 -14.53 -17.54 25.69
C ASN A 181 -14.45 -17.81 24.17
N SER A 182 -15.51 -17.64 23.37
CA SER A 182 -15.50 -18.02 21.94
C SER A 182 -14.84 -16.98 21.03
N LEU A 183 -15.13 -15.69 21.20
CA LEU A 183 -14.45 -14.59 20.50
C LEU A 183 -13.02 -14.42 21.00
N ARG A 184 -12.81 -14.65 22.30
CA ARG A 184 -11.48 -14.72 22.94
C ARG A 184 -10.61 -15.82 22.34
N ALA A 185 -11.18 -17.00 22.03
CA ALA A 185 -10.45 -18.08 21.38
C ALA A 185 -10.06 -17.74 19.93
N GLY A 186 -10.96 -17.11 19.16
CA GLY A 186 -10.66 -16.66 17.79
C GLY A 186 -9.59 -15.57 17.73
N LEU A 187 -9.69 -14.56 18.61
CA LEU A 187 -8.75 -13.44 18.68
C LEU A 187 -7.39 -13.84 19.28
N LYS A 188 -7.38 -14.72 20.29
CA LYS A 188 -6.15 -15.28 20.86
C LYS A 188 -5.47 -16.28 19.91
N ALA A 189 -6.23 -16.97 19.06
CA ALA A 189 -5.65 -17.76 17.96
C ALA A 189 -4.92 -16.83 16.97
N ILE A 190 -5.55 -15.74 16.50
CA ILE A 190 -4.92 -14.78 15.58
C ILE A 190 -3.66 -14.15 16.20
N SER A 191 -3.72 -13.77 17.48
CA SER A 191 -2.59 -13.23 18.24
C SER A 191 -1.46 -14.24 18.48
N ASN A 192 -1.74 -15.55 18.57
CA ASN A 192 -0.72 -16.59 18.76
C ASN A 192 -0.03 -16.99 17.46
N TYR A 193 -0.60 -16.67 16.30
CA TYR A 193 0.03 -16.97 15.01
C TYR A 193 0.81 -15.76 14.49
N LYS A 194 2.00 -15.52 15.05
CA LYS A 194 3.06 -14.76 14.35
C LYS A 194 3.34 -15.32 12.94
N TYR A 195 2.94 -16.59 12.70
CA TYR A 195 2.99 -17.27 11.43
C TYR A 195 1.87 -16.93 10.45
N LEU A 196 0.80 -16.18 10.81
CA LEU A 196 -0.26 -15.78 9.87
C LEU A 196 0.23 -14.79 8.80
N ALA A 197 1.33 -14.07 9.08
CA ALA A 197 1.94 -13.18 8.10
C ALA A 197 2.34 -13.92 6.81
N ILE A 198 2.82 -15.16 6.93
CA ILE A 198 3.26 -15.98 5.80
C ILE A 198 2.09 -16.36 4.88
N PRO A 199 1.04 -17.09 5.32
CA PRO A 199 -0.08 -17.44 4.47
C PRO A 199 -0.84 -16.21 3.98
N CYS A 200 -0.99 -15.15 4.78
CA CYS A 200 -1.62 -13.91 4.32
C CYS A 200 -0.81 -13.23 3.20
N SER A 201 0.53 -13.21 3.29
CA SER A 201 1.38 -12.67 2.23
C SER A 201 1.34 -13.55 0.96
N VAL A 202 1.26 -14.88 1.11
CA VAL A 202 1.07 -15.79 -0.03
C VAL A 202 -0.28 -15.56 -0.72
N LEU A 203 -1.35 -15.39 0.05
CA LEU A 203 -2.66 -15.03 -0.50
C LEU A 203 -2.63 -13.66 -1.20
N MET A 204 -1.93 -12.69 -0.60
CA MET A 204 -1.73 -11.37 -1.21
C MET A 204 -0.95 -11.48 -2.51
N LEU A 205 0.06 -12.35 -2.61
CA LEU A 205 0.76 -12.61 -3.87
C LEU A 205 -0.18 -13.15 -4.95
N VAL A 206 -1.06 -14.11 -4.63
CA VAL A 206 -2.06 -14.62 -5.59
C VAL A 206 -3.00 -13.51 -6.05
N PHE A 207 -3.40 -12.62 -5.14
CA PHE A 207 -4.27 -11.48 -5.46
C PHE A 207 -3.56 -10.40 -6.29
N VAL A 208 -2.29 -10.12 -6.01
CA VAL A 208 -1.47 -9.10 -6.68
C VAL A 208 -0.85 -9.61 -7.99
N TRP A 209 -0.77 -10.93 -8.18
CA TRP A 209 -0.16 -11.54 -9.36
C TRP A 209 -0.70 -11.03 -10.71
N PRO A 210 -2.03 -10.88 -10.91
CA PRO A 210 -2.55 -10.32 -12.16
C PRO A 210 -2.03 -8.90 -12.45
N LEU A 211 -1.84 -8.07 -11.42
CA LEU A 211 -1.27 -6.73 -11.55
C LEU A 211 0.21 -6.79 -11.91
N ILE A 212 1.00 -7.66 -11.27
CA ILE A 212 2.42 -7.85 -11.62
C ILE A 212 2.52 -8.24 -13.10
N LEU A 213 1.71 -9.19 -13.53
CA LEU A 213 1.65 -9.63 -14.92
C LEU A 213 1.29 -8.47 -15.86
N TRP A 214 0.26 -7.68 -15.53
CA TRP A 214 -0.15 -6.54 -16.34
C TRP A 214 0.92 -5.47 -16.47
N VAL A 215 1.58 -5.11 -15.36
CA VAL A 215 2.66 -4.11 -15.36
C VAL A 215 3.84 -4.58 -16.22
N GLU A 216 4.30 -5.83 -16.03
CA GLU A 216 5.44 -6.36 -16.79
C GLU A 216 5.13 -6.52 -18.28
N LEU A 217 3.92 -6.98 -18.64
CA LEU A 217 3.50 -7.09 -20.04
C LEU A 217 3.41 -5.72 -20.69
N LEU A 218 2.85 -4.72 -20.00
CA LEU A 218 2.72 -3.37 -20.52
C LEU A 218 4.10 -2.73 -20.76
N ILE A 219 5.01 -2.86 -19.80
CA ILE A 219 6.37 -2.31 -19.91
C ILE A 219 7.13 -2.95 -21.06
N ARG A 220 7.10 -4.30 -21.14
CA ARG A 220 7.79 -5.04 -22.21
C ARG A 220 7.24 -4.67 -23.58
N ARG A 221 5.91 -4.59 -23.72
CA ARG A 221 5.27 -4.34 -25.01
C ARG A 221 5.49 -2.92 -25.52
N ASN A 222 5.50 -1.94 -24.62
CA ASN A 222 5.68 -0.53 -24.98
C ASN A 222 7.16 -0.07 -24.91
N HIS A 223 8.11 -1.00 -24.74
CA HIS A 223 9.56 -0.73 -24.66
C HIS A 223 9.92 0.39 -23.68
N VAL A 224 9.27 0.39 -22.50
CA VAL A 224 9.48 1.40 -21.47
C VAL A 224 10.81 1.13 -20.75
N THR A 225 11.68 2.13 -20.75
CA THR A 225 12.94 2.11 -19.99
C THR A 225 12.91 3.23 -18.95
N SER A 226 13.39 2.96 -17.73
CA SER A 226 13.35 3.94 -16.64
C SER A 226 14.57 3.79 -15.73
N PRO A 227 15.21 4.90 -15.34
CA PRO A 227 16.32 4.87 -14.37
C PRO A 227 15.87 4.33 -13.02
N THR A 228 16.83 3.76 -12.29
CA THR A 228 16.60 3.39 -10.89
C THR A 228 16.49 4.63 -10.03
N ASP A 229 15.38 4.71 -9.31
CA ASP A 229 15.18 5.71 -8.26
C ASP A 229 15.72 5.17 -6.94
N TRP A 230 16.88 5.68 -6.54
CA TRP A 230 17.57 5.29 -5.32
C TRP A 230 16.88 5.79 -4.04
N VAL A 231 16.10 6.88 -4.10
CA VAL A 231 15.38 7.36 -2.92
C VAL A 231 14.29 6.35 -2.54
N SER A 232 13.54 5.85 -3.52
CA SER A 232 12.58 4.75 -3.31
C SER A 232 13.25 3.50 -2.73
N VAL A 233 14.45 3.15 -3.21
CA VAL A 233 15.24 2.03 -2.67
C VAL A 233 15.58 2.23 -1.20
N TRP A 234 16.12 3.40 -0.82
CA TRP A 234 16.48 3.68 0.57
C TRP A 234 15.27 3.76 1.49
N LEU A 235 14.14 4.30 1.01
CA LEU A 235 12.89 4.30 1.77
C LEU A 235 12.36 2.87 1.98
N PHE A 236 12.49 1.99 0.99
CA PHE A 236 12.15 0.58 1.15
C PHE A 236 13.06 -0.12 2.17
N VAL A 237 14.37 0.14 2.13
CA VAL A 237 15.31 -0.37 3.14
C VAL A 237 14.93 0.12 4.53
N ALA A 238 14.56 1.40 4.68
CA ALA A 238 14.07 1.95 5.94
C ALA A 238 12.76 1.29 6.40
N GLN A 239 11.82 1.03 5.48
CA GLN A 239 10.59 0.28 5.74
C GLN A 239 10.90 -1.12 6.29
N VAL A 240 11.82 -1.87 5.67
CA VAL A 240 12.23 -3.20 6.13
C VAL A 240 12.97 -3.10 7.47
N GLY A 241 13.85 -2.13 7.65
CA GLY A 241 14.56 -1.89 8.90
C GLY A 241 13.60 -1.66 10.07
N LEU A 242 12.61 -0.76 9.90
CA LEU A 242 11.59 -0.50 10.91
C LEU A 242 10.67 -1.69 11.18
N LEU A 243 10.52 -2.62 10.23
CA LEU A 243 9.76 -3.87 10.44
C LEU A 243 10.54 -4.88 11.30
N VAL A 244 11.87 -4.94 11.15
CA VAL A 244 12.74 -5.92 11.81
C VAL A 244 13.23 -5.45 13.17
N ILE A 245 13.41 -4.13 13.35
CA ILE A 245 13.89 -3.55 14.61
C ILE A 245 12.79 -3.68 15.69
N PRO A 246 13.07 -4.32 16.84
CA PRO A 246 12.13 -4.39 17.95
C PRO A 246 11.78 -2.98 18.45
N SER A 247 10.53 -2.77 18.85
CA SER A 247 10.01 -1.46 19.26
C SER A 247 10.85 -0.85 20.40
N PHE A 248 11.65 0.18 20.08
CA PHE A 248 12.46 0.93 21.04
C PHE A 248 11.64 1.55 22.20
N GLY A 249 10.32 1.68 22.05
CA GLY A 249 9.42 2.20 23.08
C GLY A 249 9.29 1.33 24.34
N GLY A 250 9.65 0.05 24.28
CA GLY A 250 9.67 -0.82 25.46
C GLY A 250 10.82 -0.55 26.42
N TYR A 251 11.93 0.03 25.94
CA TYR A 251 13.12 0.30 26.77
C TYR A 251 13.11 1.71 27.38
N LEU A 252 12.48 2.69 26.72
CA LEU A 252 12.47 4.10 27.18
C LEU A 252 11.36 4.44 28.18
N LEU A 253 10.29 3.63 28.25
CA LEU A 253 9.15 3.88 29.15
C LEU A 253 9.10 2.93 30.36
N HIS A 254 9.98 1.94 30.45
CA HIS A 254 10.00 0.98 31.56
C HIS A 254 11.07 1.22 32.63
N GLU A 255 12.01 2.15 32.44
CA GLU A 255 12.89 2.65 33.49
C GLU A 255 12.97 4.18 33.43
N PRO A 256 12.35 4.87 34.41
CA PRO A 256 13.17 5.39 35.50
C PRO A 256 12.50 5.36 36.90
N LEU A 257 11.67 4.36 37.21
CA LEU A 257 10.94 4.31 38.51
C LEU A 257 11.16 3.03 39.34
N GLY A 258 12.10 2.16 38.98
CA GLY A 258 12.43 0.96 39.76
C GLY A 258 13.28 1.19 41.01
N PHE A 259 13.75 2.43 41.26
CA PHE A 259 14.75 2.72 42.30
C PHE A 259 14.22 3.40 43.56
N LEU A 260 12.91 3.64 43.70
CA LEU A 260 12.35 4.43 44.82
C LEU A 260 11.30 3.74 45.69
N HIS A 261 11.20 2.40 45.68
CA HIS A 261 10.37 1.67 46.64
C HIS A 261 11.04 0.39 47.14
N ARG A 262 12.12 0.57 47.91
CA ARG A 262 12.55 -0.37 48.95
C ARG A 262 13.00 0.43 50.17
N GLU A 263 12.03 0.78 51.00
CA GLU A 263 12.18 0.82 52.46
C GLU A 263 10.97 0.11 53.07
#